data_AF-A0A8T7GVR3-F1
#
_entry.id   AF-A0A8T7GVR3-F1
#
_cell.length_a   1.000
_cell.length_b   1.000
_cell.length_c   1.000
_cell.angle_alpha   90.00
_cell.angle_beta   90.00
_cell.angle_gamma   90.00
#
_symmetry.space_group_name_H-M   'P 1'
#
loop_
_entity.id
_entity.type
_entity.pdbx_description
1 polymer ?
#
loop_
_entity_poly.entity_id
_entity_poly.type
_entity_poly.pdbx_seq_one_letter_code
_entity_poly.pdbx_strand_id
1 'polypeptide(L)' 'WMYERELEEELGEWVYDAWMAANGMHTCFYGGWCTERHVEEALPRIRRLVEEVARIISEE' A
#
# COMPACT_ATOMS: atom_id res chain seq x y z
N TRP A 1 -8.77 5.41 5.81
CA TRP A 1 -8.46 6.86 5.74
C TRP A 1 -9.32 7.46 4.64
N MET A 2 -9.75 8.73 4.67
CA MET A 2 -10.71 9.22 3.65
C MET A 2 -10.13 9.17 2.22
N TYR A 3 -8.91 9.66 2.02
CA TYR A 3 -8.22 9.61 0.72
C TYR A 3 -8.00 8.18 0.21
N GLU A 4 -7.88 7.20 1.11
CA GLU A 4 -7.71 5.81 0.71
C GLU A 4 -9.02 5.19 0.24
N ARG A 5 -10.16 5.62 0.80
CA ARG A 5 -11.49 5.24 0.30
C ARG A 5 -11.77 5.82 -1.08
N GLU A 6 -11.35 7.05 -1.34
CA GLU A 6 -11.44 7.65 -2.69
C GLU A 6 -10.63 6.81 -3.70
N LEU A 7 -9.40 6.44 -3.36
CA LEU A 7 -8.59 5.56 -4.21
C LEU A 7 -9.19 4.16 -4.38
N GLU A 8 -9.86 3.63 -3.35
CA GLU A 8 -10.56 2.34 -3.43
C GLU A 8 -11.76 2.39 -4.38
N GLU A 9 -12.52 3.49 -4.38
CA GLU A 9 -13.63 3.71 -5.33
C GLU A 9 -13.13 3.80 -6.78
N GLU A 10 -11.96 4.40 -7.00
CA GLU A 10 -11.37 4.58 -8.34
C GLU A 10 -10.61 3.35 -8.85
N LEU A 11 -9.82 2.70 -8.00
CA LEU A 11 -8.87 1.65 -8.39
C LEU A 11 -9.31 0.25 -7.96
N GLY A 12 -10.26 0.15 -7.03
CA GLY A 12 -10.86 -1.08 -6.54
C GLY A 12 -10.42 -1.50 -5.13
N GLU A 13 -11.16 -2.46 -4.57
CA GLU A 13 -11.02 -2.96 -3.17
C GLU A 13 -9.60 -3.39 -2.77
N TRP A 14 -8.75 -3.77 -3.73
CA TRP A 14 -7.36 -4.16 -3.46
C TRP A 14 -6.51 -3.02 -2.88
N VAL A 15 -6.93 -1.77 -3.02
CA VAL A 15 -6.27 -0.59 -2.42
C VAL A 15 -6.26 -0.72 -0.90
N TYR A 16 -7.37 -1.16 -0.28
CA TYR A 16 -7.45 -1.33 1.16
C TYR A 16 -6.40 -2.34 1.66
N ASP A 17 -6.24 -3.47 0.96
CA ASP A 17 -5.24 -4.49 1.30
C ASP A 17 -3.81 -3.96 1.18
N ALA A 18 -3.50 -3.22 0.12
CA ALA A 18 -2.19 -2.60 -0.07
C ALA A 18 -1.91 -1.53 0.99
N TRP A 19 -2.92 -0.73 1.33
CA TRP A 19 -2.85 0.30 2.35
C TRP A 19 -2.62 -0.29 3.75
N MET A 20 -3.34 -1.35 4.09
CA MET A 20 -3.15 -2.07 5.35
C MET A 20 -1.80 -2.77 5.42
N ALA A 21 -1.30 -3.33 4.31
CA ALA A 21 0.06 -3.86 4.23
C ALA A 21 1.11 -2.77 4.51
N ALA A 22 0.96 -1.57 3.92
CA ALA A 22 1.86 -0.44 4.17
C ALA A 22 1.87 0.01 5.64
N ASN A 23 0.69 0.17 6.26
CA ASN A 23 0.57 0.55 7.66
C ASN A 23 1.12 -0.54 8.61
N GLY A 24 0.88 -1.80 8.26
CA GLY A 24 1.46 -2.95 8.94
C GLY A 24 2.98 -2.89 8.91
N MET A 25 3.58 -2.63 7.74
CA MET A 25 5.04 -2.49 7.61
C MET A 25 5.59 -1.31 8.40
N HIS A 26 4.95 -0.14 8.35
CA HIS A 26 5.36 1.02 9.16
C HIS A 26 5.41 0.68 10.65
N THR A 27 4.34 0.08 11.18
CA THR A 27 4.24 -0.35 12.58
C THR A 27 5.29 -1.40 12.92
N CYS A 28 5.43 -2.40 12.04
CA CYS A 28 6.33 -3.53 12.19
C CYS A 28 7.81 -3.10 12.20
N PHE A 29 8.21 -2.17 11.32
CA PHE A 29 9.55 -1.59 11.32
C PHE A 29 9.78 -0.74 12.57
N TYR A 30 8.81 0.09 12.96
CA TYR A 30 8.90 0.91 14.16
C TYR A 30 9.08 0.06 15.42
N GLY A 31 8.36 -1.07 15.52
CA GLY A 31 8.47 -2.00 16.64
C GLY A 31 9.68 -2.94 16.58
N GLY A 32 10.44 -2.97 15.48
CA GLY A 32 11.54 -3.92 15.29
C GLY A 32 11.07 -5.38 15.19
N TRP A 33 9.84 -5.62 14.72
CA TRP A 33 9.23 -6.96 14.63
C TRP A 33 9.28 -7.56 13.22
N CYS A 34 9.79 -6.80 12.25
CA CYS A 34 9.79 -7.21 10.85
C CYS A 34 10.79 -8.32 10.58
N THR A 35 10.35 -9.23 9.72
CA THR A 35 11.17 -10.29 9.13
C THR A 35 11.24 -10.04 7.64
N GLU A 36 12.23 -10.64 6.97
CA GLU A 36 12.36 -10.60 5.51
C GLU A 36 11.05 -11.03 4.82
N ARG A 37 10.43 -12.12 5.29
CA ARG A 37 9.15 -12.62 4.76
C ARG A 37 8.02 -11.58 4.84
N HIS A 38 7.95 -10.78 5.91
CA HIS A 38 6.96 -9.69 6.00
C HIS A 38 7.17 -8.66 4.88
N VAL A 39 8.43 -8.32 4.59
CA VAL A 39 8.78 -7.40 3.50
C VAL A 39 8.41 -8.00 2.15
N GLU A 40 8.81 -9.25 1.90
CA GLU A 40 8.53 -9.95 0.64
C GLU A 40 7.03 -10.04 0.34
N GLU A 41 6.21 -10.27 1.36
CA GLU A 41 4.75 -10.32 1.19
C GLU A 41 4.15 -8.92 0.99
N ALA A 42 4.57 -7.91 1.75
CA ALA A 42 3.99 -6.57 1.68
C ALA A 42 4.40 -5.81 0.40
N LEU A 43 5.66 -5.95 -0.02
CA LEU A 43 6.27 -5.18 -1.11
C LEU A 43 5.48 -5.20 -2.43
N PRO A 44 5.03 -6.35 -2.99
CA PRO A 44 4.31 -6.36 -4.26
C PRO A 44 2.97 -5.62 -4.19
N ARG A 45 2.27 -5.68 -3.05
CA ARG A 45 0.99 -4.99 -2.84
C ARG A 45 1.18 -3.48 -2.81
N ILE A 46 2.16 -3.03 -2.02
CA ILE A 46 2.50 -1.62 -1.86
C ILE A 46 3.04 -1.04 -3.17
N ARG A 47 3.90 -1.79 -3.88
CA ARG A 47 4.42 -1.42 -5.20
C ARG A 47 3.29 -1.10 -6.17
N ARG A 48 2.32 -2.01 -6.31
CA ARG A 48 1.18 -1.81 -7.21
C ARG A 48 0.43 -0.51 -6.87
N LEU A 49 0.17 -0.25 -5.59
CA LEU A 49 -0.51 0.97 -5.16
C LEU A 49 0.27 2.23 -5.57
N VAL A 50 1.58 2.25 -5.32
CA VAL A 50 2.44 3.40 -5.67
C VAL A 50 2.54 3.59 -7.19
N GLU A 51 2.68 2.50 -7.95
CA GLU A 51 2.77 2.57 -9.42
C GLU A 51 1.46 3.07 -10.05
N GLU A 52 0.30 2.62 -9.58
CA GLU A 52 -1.00 3.13 -10.07
C GLU A 52 -1.21 4.60 -9.72
N VAL A 53 -0.92 5.01 -8.48
CA VAL A 53 -1.02 6.42 -8.09
C VAL A 53 -0.06 7.30 -8.89
N ALA A 54 1.18 6.84 -9.10
CA ALA A 54 2.15 7.56 -9.92
C ALA A 54 1.70 7.68 -11.38
N ARG A 55 1.07 6.64 -11.93
CA ARG A 55 0.49 6.66 -13.28
C ARG A 55 -0.63 7.71 -13.39
N ILE A 56 -1.56 7.73 -12.44
CA ILE A 56 -2.65 8.72 -12.40
C ILE A 56 -2.09 10.15 -12.38
N ILE A 57 -1.14 10.41 -11.48
CA ILE A 57 -0.52 11.75 -11.34
C ILE A 57 0.28 12.15 -12.58
N SER A 58 0.84 11.19 -13.33
CA SER A 58 1.65 11.47 -14.52
C SER A 58 0.84 11.55 -15.82
N GLU A 59 -0.42 11.11 -15.82
CA GLU A 59 -1.35 11.17 -16.97
C GLU A 59 -2.26 12.40 -16.94
N GLU A 60 -2.23 13.20 -15.86
CA GLU A 60 -2.75 14.59 -15.78
C GLU A 60 -1.79 15.63 -16.38
#